data_AF-A0A9D6SF79-F1
#
_entry.id   AF-A0A9D6SF79-F1
#
_cell.length_a   1.000
_cell.length_b   1.000
_cell.length_c   1.000
_cell.angle_alpha   90.00
_cell.angle_beta   90.00
_cell.angle_gamma   90.00
#
_symmetry.space_group_name_H-M   'P 1'
#
loop_
_entity.id
_entity.type
_entity.pdbx_description
1 polymer ?
#
loop_
_entity_poly.entity_id
_entity_poly.type
_entity_poly.pdbx_seq_one_letter_code
_entity_poly.pdbx_strand_id
1 'polypeptide(L)'
;MDQVAPYNPSQDEKMTAMVAYILQIFTWFVGPLVIYFVKRDSRFVAFHALQGLIFQGCMITLSALMGIVWVAFIVWTAVTESVASQASGGPPLAFLISVGVIGLAWVAGYVLNLFLSAYYAVQAANGKWSQYPVIGNWARRWAGIATQQSLATTTDHVPQPPG
;
A
#
# COMPACT_ATOMS: atom_id res chain seq x y z
N MET A 1 -21.40 21.24 25.87
CA MET A 1 -20.37 20.45 25.20
C MET A 1 -20.65 20.56 23.72
N ASP A 2 -19.84 21.32 22.99
CA ASP A 2 -20.04 21.49 21.55
C ASP A 2 -19.82 20.14 20.87
N GLN A 3 -20.85 19.60 20.23
CA GLN A 3 -20.69 18.46 19.32
C GLN A 3 -19.71 18.89 18.24
N VAL A 4 -18.47 18.38 18.31
CA VAL A 4 -17.50 18.56 17.22
C VAL A 4 -18.11 17.89 16.00
N ALA A 5 -18.58 18.70 15.05
CA ALA A 5 -19.17 18.20 13.82
C ALA A 5 -18.21 17.19 13.16
N PRO A 6 -18.72 16.08 12.60
CA PRO A 6 -17.87 15.10 11.95
C PRO A 6 -17.05 15.77 10.85
N TYR A 7 -15.72 15.63 10.92
CA TYR A 7 -14.80 16.27 9.98
C TYR A 7 -15.12 15.83 8.55
N ASN A 8 -15.52 16.79 7.72
CA ASN A 8 -15.84 16.60 6.30
C ASN A 8 -14.73 17.22 5.45
N PRO A 9 -13.95 16.42 4.69
CA PRO A 9 -12.89 16.95 3.84
C PRO A 9 -13.44 17.92 2.80
N SER A 10 -12.69 19.00 2.55
CA SER A 10 -12.96 19.94 1.46
C SER A 10 -12.82 19.28 0.08
N GLN A 11 -13.36 19.92 -0.96
CA GLN A 11 -13.20 19.49 -2.35
C GLN A 11 -11.71 19.36 -2.72
N ASP A 12 -10.89 20.33 -2.32
CA ASP A 12 -9.46 20.36 -2.61
C ASP A 12 -8.69 19.23 -1.94
N GLU A 13 -9.05 18.88 -0.69
CA GLU A 13 -8.47 17.73 0.01
C GLU A 13 -8.83 16.41 -0.67
N LYS A 14 -10.09 16.25 -1.12
CA LYS A 14 -10.53 15.08 -1.89
C LYS A 14 -9.74 14.92 -3.19
N MET A 15 -9.62 16.00 -3.94
CA MET A 15 -8.86 16.02 -5.19
C MET A 15 -7.38 15.73 -4.95
N THR A 16 -6.78 16.33 -3.92
CA THR A 16 -5.36 16.11 -3.61
C THR A 16 -5.08 14.68 -3.16
N ALA A 17 -5.94 14.09 -2.33
CA ALA A 17 -5.83 12.69 -1.92
C ALA A 17 -6.00 11.72 -3.11
N MET A 18 -6.93 12.01 -4.02
CA MET A 18 -7.07 11.26 -5.27
C MET A 18 -5.80 11.35 -6.12
N VAL A 19 -5.24 12.55 -6.28
CA VAL A 19 -3.99 12.77 -7.02
C VAL A 19 -2.82 12.01 -6.41
N ALA A 20 -2.77 11.80 -5.09
CA ALA A 20 -1.75 10.97 -4.46
C ALA A 20 -1.72 9.55 -5.04
N TYR A 21 -2.87 8.92 -5.26
CA TYR A 21 -2.96 7.60 -5.89
C TYR A 21 -2.72 7.62 -7.41
N ILE A 22 -3.13 8.69 -8.10
CA ILE A 22 -2.86 8.82 -9.54
C ILE A 22 -1.35 8.97 -9.77
N LEU A 23 -0.68 9.86 -9.02
CA LEU A 23 0.76 10.00 -9.10
C LEU A 23 1.47 8.74 -8.63
N GLN A 24 0.90 7.97 -7.70
CA GLN A 24 1.46 6.69 -7.30
C GLN A 24 1.62 5.72 -8.49
N ILE A 25 0.74 5.78 -9.49
CA ILE A 25 0.82 4.94 -10.70
C ILE A 25 2.00 5.37 -11.57
N PHE A 26 2.18 6.68 -11.81
CA PHE A 26 3.18 7.18 -12.77
C PHE A 26 4.56 7.44 -12.17
N THR A 27 4.62 7.76 -10.89
CA THR A 27 5.84 8.19 -10.18
C THR A 27 6.19 7.25 -9.03
N TRP A 28 5.47 6.12 -8.93
CA TRP A 28 5.68 5.10 -7.92
C TRP A 28 5.44 5.63 -6.49
N PHE A 29 6.49 5.77 -5.68
CA PHE A 29 6.35 6.29 -4.32
C PHE A 29 6.60 7.79 -4.23
N VAL A 30 7.18 8.42 -5.27
CA VAL A 30 7.63 9.81 -5.22
C VAL A 30 6.46 10.78 -5.10
N GLY A 31 5.43 10.62 -5.94
CA GLY A 31 4.22 11.43 -5.92
C GLY A 31 3.51 11.47 -4.56
N PRO A 32 3.12 10.32 -3.98
CA PRO A 32 2.51 10.30 -2.65
C PRO A 32 3.47 10.79 -1.55
N LEU A 33 4.79 10.63 -1.70
CA LEU A 33 5.77 11.14 -0.74
C LEU A 33 5.77 12.67 -0.68
N VAL A 34 5.83 13.30 -1.85
CA VAL A 34 5.79 14.75 -1.98
C VAL A 34 4.46 15.28 -1.42
N ILE A 35 3.32 14.67 -1.79
CA ILE A 35 2.01 15.09 -1.29
C ILE A 35 1.92 14.95 0.23
N TYR A 36 2.41 13.85 0.80
CA TYR A 36 2.40 13.65 2.24
C TYR A 36 3.13 14.78 2.98
N PHE A 37 4.31 15.20 2.51
CA PHE A 37 5.06 16.28 3.15
C PHE A 37 4.46 17.67 2.93
N VAL A 38 3.92 17.94 1.73
CA VAL A 38 3.33 19.25 1.38
C VAL A 38 1.98 19.46 2.05
N LYS A 39 1.18 18.40 2.24
CA LYS A 39 -0.20 18.47 2.75
C LYS A 39 -0.39 17.70 4.05
N ARG A 40 0.65 17.65 4.88
CA ARG A 40 0.66 16.99 6.21
C ARG A 40 -0.30 17.60 7.23
N ASP A 41 -0.73 18.83 7.00
CA ASP A 41 -1.70 19.58 7.79
C ASP A 41 -3.14 19.06 7.60
N SER A 42 -3.45 18.51 6.43
CA SER A 42 -4.71 17.80 6.20
C SER A 42 -4.61 16.34 6.60
N ARG A 43 -5.32 15.95 7.65
CA ARG A 43 -5.37 14.55 8.12
C ARG A 43 -5.89 13.61 7.03
N PHE A 44 -6.83 14.07 6.20
CA PHE A 44 -7.39 13.29 5.10
C PHE A 44 -6.35 13.02 4.00
N VAL A 45 -5.69 14.07 3.53
CA VAL A 45 -4.66 13.95 2.50
C VAL A 45 -3.47 13.14 3.02
N ALA A 46 -3.00 13.44 4.24
CA ALA A 46 -1.91 12.73 4.88
C ALA A 46 -2.19 11.23 5.00
N PHE A 47 -3.40 10.84 5.40
CA PHE A 47 -3.80 9.44 5.49
C PHE A 47 -3.74 8.72 4.14
N HIS A 48 -4.34 9.29 3.09
CA HIS A 48 -4.38 8.65 1.77
C HIS A 48 -2.98 8.57 1.14
N ALA A 49 -2.20 9.64 1.24
CA ALA A 49 -0.83 9.68 0.74
C ALA A 49 0.06 8.66 1.47
N LEU A 50 -0.02 8.61 2.81
CA LEU A 50 0.75 7.67 3.61
C LEU A 50 0.33 6.21 3.37
N GLN A 51 -0.97 5.98 3.15
CA GLN A 51 -1.47 4.67 2.78
C GLN A 51 -0.88 4.19 1.44
N GLY A 52 -0.75 5.08 0.46
CA GLY A 52 -0.05 4.80 -0.80
C GLY A 52 1.44 4.49 -0.59
N LEU A 53 2.12 5.25 0.27
CA LEU A 53 3.54 5.02 0.61
C LEU A 53 3.79 3.68 1.27
N ILE A 54 2.99 3.32 2.28
CA ILE A 54 3.14 2.05 2.98
C ILE A 54 2.90 0.89 2.01
N PHE A 55 1.89 1.00 1.13
CA PHE A 55 1.63 0.00 0.11
C PHE A 55 2.84 -0.19 -0.83
N GLN A 56 3.43 0.92 -1.30
CA GLN A 56 4.62 0.84 -2.16
C GLN A 56 5.83 0.25 -1.42
N GLY A 57 6.04 0.59 -0.15
CA GLY A 57 7.06 -0.04 0.69
C GLY A 57 6.87 -1.55 0.82
N CYS A 58 5.63 -2.01 1.02
CA CYS A 58 5.30 -3.44 1.05
C CYS A 58 5.58 -4.12 -0.30
N MET A 59 5.19 -3.50 -1.41
CA MET A 59 5.44 -4.04 -2.76
C MET A 59 6.92 -4.15 -3.08
N ILE A 60 7.72 -3.13 -2.74
CA ILE A 60 9.18 -3.14 -2.90
C ILE A 60 9.80 -4.27 -2.08
N THR A 61 9.41 -4.38 -0.80
CA THR A 61 9.92 -5.42 0.10
C THR A 61 9.61 -6.81 -0.43
N LEU A 62 8.36 -7.08 -0.83
CA LEU A 62 7.95 -8.38 -1.37
C LEU A 62 8.69 -8.70 -2.67
N SER A 63 8.79 -7.73 -3.59
CA SER A 63 9.47 -7.90 -4.88
C SER A 63 10.97 -8.15 -4.69
N ALA A 64 11.61 -7.46 -3.74
CA ALA A 64 13.02 -7.66 -3.42
C ALA A 64 13.28 -9.05 -2.83
N LEU A 65 12.47 -9.50 -1.87
CA LEU A 65 12.60 -10.85 -1.27
C LEU A 65 12.41 -11.93 -2.35
N MET A 66 11.40 -11.79 -3.20
CA MET A 66 11.17 -12.72 -4.29
C MET A 66 12.32 -12.71 -5.31
N GLY A 67 12.86 -11.53 -5.63
CA GLY A 67 14.03 -11.38 -6.50
C GLY A 67 15.28 -12.04 -5.92
N ILE A 68 15.54 -11.89 -4.62
CA ILE A 68 16.67 -12.53 -3.93
C ILE A 68 16.54 -14.06 -4.00
N VAL A 69 15.36 -14.60 -3.68
CA VAL A 69 15.10 -16.05 -3.76
C VAL A 69 15.28 -16.56 -5.18
N TRP A 70 14.80 -15.81 -6.18
CA TRP A 70 14.93 -16.19 -7.57
C TRP A 70 16.39 -16.17 -8.07
N VAL A 71 17.17 -15.15 -7.70
CA VAL A 71 18.61 -15.11 -8.00
C VAL A 71 19.35 -16.26 -7.33
N ALA A 72 19.06 -16.55 -6.06
CA ALA A 72 19.65 -17.69 -5.35
C ALA A 72 19.32 -19.03 -6.05
N PHE A 73 18.08 -19.18 -6.52
CA PHE A 73 17.66 -20.34 -7.31
C PHE A 73 18.43 -20.45 -8.63
N ILE A 74 18.58 -19.36 -9.39
CA ILE A 74 19.34 -19.35 -10.64
C ILE A 74 20.81 -19.73 -10.41
N VAL A 75 21.43 -19.17 -9.37
CA VAL A 75 22.83 -19.49 -9.02
C VAL A 75 22.95 -20.97 -8.66
N TRP A 76 22.02 -21.49 -7.85
CA TRP A 76 21.98 -22.91 -7.50
C TRP A 76 21.90 -23.81 -8.74
N THR A 77 20.95 -23.54 -9.64
CA THR A 77 20.78 -24.34 -10.87
C THR A 77 22.03 -24.30 -11.75
N ALA A 78 22.60 -23.10 -11.95
CA ALA A 78 23.81 -22.93 -12.75
C ALA A 78 25.02 -23.69 -12.17
N VAL A 79 25.19 -23.68 -10.84
CA VAL A 79 26.25 -24.45 -10.18
C VAL A 79 26.01 -25.95 -10.36
N THR A 80 24.80 -26.45 -10.13
CA THR A 80 24.52 -27.89 -10.25
C THR A 80 24.71 -28.42 -11.68
N GLU A 81 24.41 -27.60 -12.69
CA GLU A 81 24.55 -27.98 -14.10
C GLU A 81 25.99 -27.85 -14.59
N SER A 82 26.75 -26.88 -14.07
CA SER A 82 28.20 -26.81 -14.33
C SER A 82 28.95 -28.06 -13.84
N VAL A 83 28.39 -28.77 -12.86
CA VAL A 83 28.89 -30.05 -12.34
C VAL A 83 28.30 -31.25 -13.10
N ALA A 84 27.15 -31.11 -13.78
CA ALA A 84 26.37 -32.20 -14.36
C ALA A 84 26.46 -32.37 -15.89
N SER A 85 27.40 -31.72 -16.55
CA SER A 85 27.86 -31.95 -17.95
C SER A 85 27.25 -31.10 -19.09
N GLN A 86 28.15 -30.81 -20.04
CA GLN A 86 28.01 -30.05 -21.29
C GLN A 86 27.19 -30.77 -22.39
N ALA A 87 26.03 -31.36 -22.07
CA ALA A 87 25.30 -32.21 -23.04
C ALA A 87 24.13 -31.54 -23.77
N SER A 88 23.57 -30.43 -23.27
CA SER A 88 22.44 -29.74 -23.91
C SER A 88 22.78 -28.25 -24.13
N GLY A 89 22.89 -27.82 -25.38
CA GLY A 89 23.25 -26.44 -25.75
C GLY A 89 22.17 -25.38 -25.46
N GLY A 90 21.21 -25.64 -24.57
CA GLY A 90 20.11 -24.73 -24.25
C GLY A 90 19.97 -24.47 -22.74
N PRO A 91 19.26 -23.39 -22.33
CA PRO A 91 18.99 -23.12 -20.94
C PRO A 91 18.18 -24.26 -20.31
N PRO A 92 18.35 -24.50 -19.00
CA PRO A 92 17.61 -25.53 -18.29
C PRO A 92 16.11 -25.27 -18.35
N LEU A 93 15.31 -26.32 -18.50
CA LEU A 93 13.85 -26.18 -18.51
C LEU A 93 13.34 -25.56 -17.19
N ALA A 94 13.96 -25.93 -16.05
CA ALA A 94 13.64 -25.35 -14.75
C ALA A 94 13.88 -23.83 -14.72
N PHE A 95 14.93 -23.34 -15.37
CA PHE A 95 15.20 -21.91 -15.51
C PHE A 95 14.07 -21.21 -16.29
N LEU A 96 13.69 -21.72 -17.47
CA LEU A 96 12.64 -21.13 -18.30
C LEU A 96 11.28 -21.08 -17.61
N ILE A 97 10.91 -22.16 -16.90
CA ILE A 97 9.69 -22.21 -16.10
C ILE A 97 9.75 -21.17 -14.98
N SER A 98 10.87 -21.06 -14.27
CA SER A 98 11.02 -20.08 -13.19
C SER A 98 10.89 -18.64 -13.70
N VAL A 99 11.48 -18.31 -14.85
CA VAL A 99 11.37 -16.98 -15.49
C VAL A 99 9.89 -16.67 -15.78
N GLY A 100 9.16 -17.62 -16.36
CA GLY A 100 7.74 -17.47 -16.66
C GLY A 100 6.90 -17.25 -15.39
N VAL A 101 7.06 -18.10 -14.37
CA VAL A 101 6.30 -18.02 -13.12
C VAL A 101 6.60 -16.73 -12.36
N ILE A 102 7.87 -16.36 -12.21
CA ILE A 102 8.28 -15.15 -11.50
C ILE A 102 7.86 -13.90 -12.28
N GLY A 103 8.00 -13.90 -13.60
CA GLY A 103 7.53 -12.81 -14.45
C GLY A 103 6.02 -12.60 -14.32
N LEU A 104 5.23 -13.67 -14.35
CA LEU A 104 3.78 -13.60 -14.13
C LEU A 104 3.44 -13.08 -12.72
N ALA A 105 4.20 -13.46 -11.69
CA ALA A 105 4.00 -12.94 -10.34
C ALA A 105 4.27 -11.42 -10.26
N TRP A 106 5.31 -10.91 -10.93
CA TRP A 106 5.58 -9.47 -11.01
C TRP A 106 4.46 -8.73 -11.74
N VAL A 107 4.03 -9.26 -12.89
CA VAL A 107 2.91 -8.68 -13.66
C VAL A 107 1.64 -8.65 -12.81
N ALA A 108 1.31 -9.74 -12.11
CA ALA A 108 0.17 -9.79 -11.20
C ALA A 108 0.28 -8.74 -10.08
N GLY A 109 1.46 -8.56 -9.51
CA GLY A 109 1.74 -7.51 -8.53
C GLY A 109 1.51 -6.09 -9.09
N TYR A 110 1.97 -5.82 -10.32
CA TYR A 110 1.71 -4.54 -11.00
C TYR A 110 0.23 -4.33 -11.30
N VAL A 111 -0.46 -5.34 -11.81
CA VAL A 111 -1.91 -5.25 -12.07
C VAL A 111 -2.68 -4.97 -10.77
N LEU A 112 -2.33 -5.66 -9.68
CA LEU A 112 -2.89 -5.39 -8.36
C LEU A 112 -2.63 -3.94 -7.91
N ASN A 113 -1.40 -3.44 -8.10
CA ASN A 113 -1.04 -2.06 -7.79
C ASN A 113 -1.92 -1.05 -8.53
N LEU A 114 -2.14 -1.26 -9.84
CA LEU A 114 -3.00 -0.39 -10.66
C LEU A 114 -4.45 -0.43 -10.18
N PHE A 115 -4.98 -1.62 -9.94
CA PHE A 115 -6.36 -1.82 -9.49
C PHE A 115 -6.62 -1.15 -8.15
N LEU A 116 -5.73 -1.37 -7.18
CA LEU A 116 -5.86 -0.79 -5.85
C LEU A 116 -5.69 0.73 -5.89
N SER A 117 -4.67 1.25 -6.59
CA SER A 117 -4.47 2.69 -6.74
C SER A 117 -5.71 3.36 -7.34
N ALA A 118 -6.29 2.80 -8.41
CA ALA A 118 -7.51 3.34 -9.01
C ALA A 118 -8.72 3.27 -8.06
N TYR A 119 -8.92 2.15 -7.38
CA TYR A 119 -10.01 1.99 -6.41
C TYR A 119 -9.93 3.01 -5.27
N TYR A 120 -8.75 3.18 -4.66
CA TYR A 120 -8.59 4.13 -3.57
C TYR A 120 -8.58 5.59 -4.04
N ALA A 121 -8.19 5.87 -5.28
CA ALA A 121 -8.36 7.19 -5.90
C ALA A 121 -9.85 7.59 -5.95
N VAL A 122 -10.72 6.69 -6.42
CA VAL A 122 -12.17 6.91 -6.47
C VAL A 122 -12.76 7.08 -5.07
N GLN A 123 -12.30 6.29 -4.09
CA GLN A 123 -12.77 6.42 -2.72
C GLN A 123 -12.34 7.74 -2.07
N ALA A 124 -11.11 8.20 -2.33
CA ALA A 124 -10.61 9.49 -1.90
C ALA A 124 -11.39 10.66 -2.53
N ALA A 125 -11.70 10.57 -3.83
CA ALA A 125 -12.51 11.56 -4.53
C ALA A 125 -13.92 11.70 -3.91
N ASN A 126 -14.48 10.60 -3.40
CA ASN A 126 -15.75 10.58 -2.68
C ASN A 126 -15.65 11.01 -1.21
N GLY A 127 -14.47 11.41 -0.72
CA GLY A 127 -14.26 11.80 0.68
C GLY A 127 -14.28 10.65 1.68
N LYS A 128 -14.16 9.40 1.21
CA LYS A 128 -14.21 8.22 2.09
C LYS A 128 -12.82 7.89 2.63
N TRP A 129 -12.75 7.68 3.94
CA TRP A 129 -11.57 7.18 4.66
C TRP A 129 -11.33 5.68 4.44
N SER A 130 -11.38 5.23 3.20
CA SER A 130 -11.24 3.83 2.85
C SER A 130 -9.80 3.38 3.08
N GLN A 131 -9.66 2.23 3.75
CA GLN A 131 -8.38 1.75 4.22
C GLN A 131 -8.04 0.38 3.63
N TYR A 132 -6.76 0.12 3.39
CA TYR A 132 -6.31 -1.24 3.10
C TYR A 132 -6.57 -2.15 4.31
N PRO A 133 -7.16 -3.35 4.14
CA PRO A 133 -7.47 -4.23 5.26
C PRO A 133 -6.23 -4.61 6.10
N VAL A 134 -5.09 -4.82 5.42
CA VAL A 134 -3.86 -5.32 6.06
C VAL A 134 -2.99 -4.18 6.61
N ILE A 135 -2.82 -3.10 5.85
CA ILE A 135 -1.86 -2.01 6.16
C ILE A 135 -2.53 -0.69 6.58
N GLY A 136 -3.85 -0.59 6.49
CA GLY A 136 -4.59 0.64 6.80
C GLY A 136 -4.50 1.07 8.27
N ASN A 137 -4.31 0.11 9.18
CA ASN A 137 -4.06 0.37 10.59
C ASN A 137 -2.75 1.15 10.82
N TRP A 138 -1.70 0.87 10.03
CA TRP A 138 -0.43 1.59 10.14
C TRP A 138 -0.58 3.02 9.62
N ALA A 139 -1.22 3.21 8.46
CA ALA A 139 -1.48 4.54 7.91
C ALA A 139 -2.25 5.44 8.90
N ARG A 140 -3.29 4.91 9.57
CA ARG A 140 -4.04 5.68 10.58
C ARG A 140 -3.21 6.10 11.78
N ARG A 141 -2.40 5.18 12.32
CA ARG A 141 -1.54 5.46 13.49
C ARG A 141 -0.56 6.59 13.19
N TRP A 142 0.07 6.54 12.03
CA TRP A 142 1.10 7.51 11.65
C TRP A 142 0.50 8.85 11.17
N ALA A 143 -0.72 8.84 10.64
CA ALA A 143 -1.48 10.06 10.32
C ALA A 143 -2.13 10.72 11.56
N GLY A 144 -1.88 10.21 12.77
CA GLY A 144 -2.46 10.75 14.00
C GLY A 144 -3.99 10.61 14.07
N ILE A 145 -4.55 9.62 13.38
CA ILE A 145 -5.98 9.30 13.42
C ILE A 145 -6.23 8.35 14.57
N ALA A 146 -6.26 8.90 15.80
CA ALA A 146 -6.74 8.18 16.96
C ALA A 146 -8.18 7.73 16.67
N THR A 147 -8.43 6.44 16.86
CA THR A 147 -9.71 5.76 16.67
C THR A 147 -10.80 6.49 17.46
N GLN A 148 -11.49 7.46 16.84
CA GLN A 148 -12.59 8.20 17.48
C GLN A 148 -13.74 7.29 17.95
N GLN A 149 -13.72 6.02 17.51
CA GLN A 149 -14.61 4.97 17.96
C GLN A 149 -14.50 4.62 19.46
N SER A 150 -13.39 4.94 20.15
CA SER A 150 -13.28 4.69 21.61
C SER A 150 -13.82 5.82 22.48
N LEU A 151 -13.97 7.05 21.96
CA LEU A 151 -14.44 8.20 22.74
C LEU A 151 -15.96 8.33 22.74
N ALA A 152 -16.65 7.73 21.77
CA ALA A 152 -18.11 7.70 21.71
C ALA A 152 -18.73 6.70 22.70
N THR A 153 -18.02 5.64 23.08
CA THR A 153 -18.57 4.57 23.95
C THR A 153 -18.40 4.86 25.44
N THR A 154 -17.58 5.83 25.84
CA THR A 154 -17.33 6.15 27.26
C THR A 154 -18.28 7.22 27.81
N THR A 155 -18.96 8.00 26.97
CA THR A 155 -19.91 9.03 27.43
C THR A 155 -21.31 8.49 27.71
N ASP A 156 -21.64 7.28 27.27
CA ASP A 156 -23.00 6.70 27.41
C ASP A 156 -23.23 6.02 28.76
N HIS A 157 -22.21 5.93 29.63
CA HIS A 157 -22.33 5.25 30.92
C HIS A 157 -22.07 6.16 32.13
N VAL A 158 -22.45 7.44 32.06
CA VAL A 158 -22.56 8.28 33.26
C VAL A 158 -23.76 7.80 34.08
N PRO A 159 -23.58 7.17 35.26
CA PRO A 159 -24.69 6.77 36.09
C PRO A 159 -25.43 8.03 36.55
N GLN A 160 -26.75 8.08 36.31
CA GLN A 160 -27.58 9.14 36.86
C GLN A 160 -27.54 9.06 38.39
N PRO A 161 -27.38 10.19 39.11
CA PRO A 161 -27.42 10.19 40.56
C PRO A 161 -28.81 9.74 41.05
N PRO A 162 -28.90 8.95 42.13
CA PRO A 162 -30.18 8.54 42.69
C PRO A 162 -30.97 9.77 43.14
N GLY A 163 -32.19 9.89 42.62
CA GLY A 163 -33.18 10.89 43.04
C GLY A 163 -33.91 10.49 44.31
#